data_AF-I0FE54-F1
#
_entry.id   AF-I0FE54-F1
#
_cell.length_a   1.000
_cell.length_b   1.000
_cell.length_c   1.000
_cell.angle_alpha   90.00
_cell.angle_beta   90.00
_cell.angle_gamma   90.00
#
_symmetry.space_group_name_H-M   'P 1'
#
loop_
_entity.id
_entity.type
_entity.pdbx_description
1 polymer ?
#
loop_
_entity_poly.entity_id
_entity_poly.type
_entity_poly.pdbx_seq_one_letter_code
_entity_poly.pdbx_strand_id
1 'polypeptide(L)'
;MFKVYSLIFILNILLLCCKQVSNDLINTSTPLAIKTNSINKRNLNKNKLQTSKLTKDTEYTTLIKSLNKFKELYNCMPTKFHDPLFFDINKKFNVTYNNRDHKNPIYSLVKGDTNTLHNLKKIIIKFNTPAEYDTSMIGDKLIDRLSLLAFNIIFNTIDINNGVFKNTNMLKLQYSKDEKSFKELAVMLDDVCVKWDMFVEQVKNIINEASNLNIKNNVIHKLIQFYDLDLNNPNQQCKYDDKLCNLKNEFLNSYLKTTNKIKSLI
;
A
#
# COMPACT_ATOMS: atom_id res chain seq x y z
N MET A 1 27.96 -1.13 20.71
CA MET A 1 26.79 -0.93 19.82
C MET A 1 25.59 -1.83 20.12
N PHE A 2 25.73 -3.00 20.76
CA PHE A 2 24.57 -3.87 21.05
C PHE A 2 23.62 -3.38 22.17
N LYS A 3 24.06 -2.49 23.06
CA LYS A 3 23.22 -2.02 24.19
C LYS A 3 22.15 -0.98 23.80
N VAL A 4 22.35 -0.24 22.70
CA VAL A 4 21.40 0.83 22.27
C VAL A 4 20.19 0.23 21.55
N TYR A 5 20.37 -0.86 20.80
CA TYR A 5 19.28 -1.52 20.07
C TYR A 5 18.33 -2.30 21.00
N SER A 6 18.82 -2.91 22.09
CA SER A 6 17.93 -3.55 23.09
C SER A 6 17.06 -2.54 23.84
N LEU A 7 17.55 -1.32 24.10
CA LEU A 7 16.77 -0.27 24.76
C LEU A 7 15.63 0.25 23.88
N ILE A 8 15.82 0.34 22.56
CA ILE A 8 14.77 0.74 21.61
C ILE A 8 13.70 -0.34 21.46
N PHE A 9 14.07 -1.63 21.54
CA PHE A 9 13.11 -2.73 21.47
C PHE A 9 12.25 -2.83 22.74
N ILE A 10 12.84 -2.61 23.93
CA ILE A 10 12.13 -2.63 25.20
C ILE A 10 11.20 -1.42 25.35
N LEU A 11 11.57 -0.24 24.84
CA LEU A 11 10.70 0.95 24.87
C LEU A 11 9.42 0.78 24.02
N ASN A 12 9.50 0.03 22.91
CA ASN A 12 8.34 -0.24 22.06
C ASN A 12 7.38 -1.29 22.65
N ILE A 13 7.90 -2.25 23.43
CA ILE A 13 7.06 -3.24 24.13
C ILE A 13 6.35 -2.61 25.34
N LEU A 14 6.99 -1.67 26.04
CA LEU A 14 6.38 -0.96 27.19
C LEU A 14 5.24 -0.01 26.79
N LEU A 15 5.21 0.48 25.54
CA LEU A 15 4.10 1.28 25.01
C LEU A 15 2.86 0.45 24.62
N LEU A 16 2.95 -0.88 24.60
CA LEU A 16 1.85 -1.79 24.28
C LEU A 16 1.09 -2.32 25.51
N CYS A 17 1.55 -2.05 26.73
CA CYS A 17 0.95 -2.61 27.97
C CYS A 17 -0.02 -1.69 28.72
N CYS A 18 -0.46 -0.56 28.15
CA CYS A 18 -1.42 0.33 28.81
C CYS A 18 -2.59 0.73 27.91
N LYS A 19 -3.53 -0.20 27.67
CA LYS A 19 -4.98 -0.01 27.92
C LYS A 19 -5.78 -1.20 27.40
N GLN A 20 -6.20 -2.05 28.35
CA GLN A 20 -7.32 -2.97 28.18
C GLN A 20 -8.37 -2.63 29.23
N VAL A 21 -9.38 -1.85 28.83
CA VAL A 21 -10.73 -1.67 29.41
C VAL A 21 -11.54 -1.03 28.26
N SER A 22 -12.68 -1.51 27.74
CA SER A 22 -13.73 -2.42 28.22
C SER A 22 -14.43 -3.08 27.01
N ASN A 23 -15.11 -4.20 27.29
CA ASN A 23 -16.08 -4.81 26.40
C ASN A 23 -17.31 -3.92 26.14
N ASP A 24 -17.99 -4.31 25.05
CA ASP A 24 -19.39 -4.11 24.66
C ASP A 24 -19.80 -2.99 23.69
N LEU A 25 -20.51 -3.48 22.67
CA LEU A 25 -21.60 -2.90 21.87
C LEU A 25 -21.29 -2.36 20.45
N ILE A 26 -21.66 -3.23 19.49
CA ILE A 26 -22.58 -2.99 18.36
C ILE A 26 -22.13 -2.08 17.20
N ASN A 27 -22.07 -2.71 16.02
CA ASN A 27 -22.35 -2.25 14.65
C ASN A 27 -22.06 -0.80 14.26
N THR A 28 -21.21 -0.62 13.23
CA THR A 28 -21.52 0.32 12.13
C THR A 28 -20.66 0.02 10.89
N SER A 29 -21.26 -0.64 9.91
CA SER A 29 -20.90 -0.45 8.50
C SER A 29 -22.10 0.21 7.83
N THR A 30 -22.03 1.53 7.64
CA THR A 30 -22.91 2.21 6.68
C THR A 30 -22.13 3.28 5.94
N PRO A 31 -22.11 3.27 4.60
CA PRO A 31 -21.57 4.36 3.80
C PRO A 31 -22.47 5.59 3.94
N LEU A 32 -21.85 6.78 3.90
CA LEU A 32 -22.52 8.08 4.05
C LEU A 32 -23.68 8.22 3.02
N ALA A 33 -24.90 7.98 3.47
CA ALA A 33 -26.13 8.31 2.75
C ALA A 33 -26.76 9.55 3.40
N ILE A 34 -26.85 10.63 2.62
CA ILE A 34 -27.53 11.87 2.98
C ILE A 34 -29.03 11.56 3.10
N LYS A 35 -29.59 11.64 4.32
CA LYS A 35 -31.05 11.64 4.55
C LYS A 35 -31.50 13.01 5.04
N THR A 36 -32.32 13.66 4.22
CA THR A 36 -33.07 14.87 4.57
C THR A 36 -34.44 14.53 5.18
N ASN A 37 -34.76 15.27 6.25
CA ASN A 37 -36.07 15.68 6.80
C ASN A 37 -36.95 14.68 7.59
N SER A 38 -37.20 15.01 8.87
CA SER A 38 -38.50 15.55 9.30
C SER A 38 -38.43 16.26 10.68
N ILE A 39 -38.61 17.59 10.64
CA ILE A 39 -39.23 18.53 11.59
C ILE A 39 -39.41 18.06 13.06
N ASN A 40 -38.74 18.77 13.98
CA ASN A 40 -39.39 19.21 15.21
C ASN A 40 -38.95 20.63 15.59
N LYS A 41 -39.95 21.48 15.79
CA LYS A 41 -39.88 22.94 15.91
C LYS A 41 -39.68 23.31 17.38
N ARG A 42 -38.57 23.95 17.75
CA ARG A 42 -38.49 24.87 18.89
C ARG A 42 -37.32 25.84 18.69
N ASN A 43 -37.69 27.12 18.63
CA ASN A 43 -36.82 28.30 18.48
C ASN A 43 -35.75 28.35 19.57
N LEU A 44 -34.53 28.75 19.21
CA LEU A 44 -33.90 29.97 19.76
C LEU A 44 -32.56 30.29 19.07
N ASN A 45 -32.51 31.55 18.61
CA ASN A 45 -31.36 32.39 18.32
C ASN A 45 -30.49 32.11 17.08
N LYS A 46 -30.90 32.84 16.02
CA LYS A 46 -30.07 33.61 15.10
C LYS A 46 -28.75 34.08 15.76
N ASN A 47 -27.70 33.29 15.65
CA ASN A 47 -26.39 33.81 15.40
C ASN A 47 -25.99 33.34 14.00
N LYS A 48 -25.74 34.35 13.18
CA LYS A 48 -25.43 34.31 11.75
C LYS A 48 -24.07 33.63 11.54
N LEU A 49 -23.98 32.34 11.83
CA LEU A 49 -22.95 31.51 11.23
C LEU A 49 -23.38 31.41 9.77
N GLN A 50 -22.75 32.23 8.92
CA GLN A 50 -22.78 32.05 7.49
C GLN A 50 -22.57 30.56 7.25
N THR A 51 -23.65 29.88 6.90
CA THR A 51 -23.63 28.70 6.06
C THR A 51 -22.97 29.15 4.77
N SER A 52 -21.63 29.19 4.80
CA SER A 52 -20.82 29.31 3.59
C SER A 52 -21.30 28.15 2.73
N LYS A 53 -21.97 28.53 1.66
CA LYS A 53 -22.50 27.63 0.66
C LYS A 53 -21.28 26.82 0.21
N LEU A 54 -21.21 25.57 0.66
CA LEU A 54 -20.17 24.61 0.32
C LEU A 54 -20.25 24.40 -1.19
N THR A 55 -19.60 25.29 -1.92
CA THR A 55 -19.38 25.13 -3.33
C THR A 55 -18.32 24.05 -3.35
N LYS A 56 -18.73 22.82 -3.65
CA LYS A 56 -17.80 21.72 -3.89
C LYS A 56 -16.93 22.19 -5.05
N ASP A 57 -15.78 22.73 -4.70
CA ASP A 57 -14.82 23.24 -5.67
C ASP A 57 -14.47 22.09 -6.61
N THR A 58 -14.51 22.36 -7.92
CA THR A 58 -14.25 21.35 -8.95
C THR A 58 -12.85 20.76 -8.79
N GLU A 59 -11.92 21.57 -8.30
CA GLU A 59 -10.51 21.30 -8.08
C GLU A 59 -10.30 20.37 -6.88
N TYR A 60 -10.93 20.67 -5.73
CA TYR A 60 -10.88 19.78 -4.56
C TYR A 60 -11.55 18.43 -4.88
N THR A 61 -12.65 18.43 -5.62
CA THR A 61 -13.31 17.20 -6.07
C THR A 61 -12.39 16.36 -6.97
N THR A 62 -11.62 17.01 -7.85
CA THR A 62 -10.63 16.37 -8.72
C THR A 62 -9.48 15.75 -7.92
N LEU A 63 -8.99 16.45 -6.90
CA LEU A 63 -7.99 15.92 -5.96
C LEU A 63 -8.51 14.66 -5.25
N ILE A 64 -9.74 14.69 -4.72
CA ILE A 64 -10.34 13.54 -4.04
C ILE A 64 -10.49 12.35 -4.97
N LYS A 65 -10.89 12.56 -6.23
CA LYS A 65 -10.97 11.49 -7.23
C LYS A 65 -9.60 10.82 -7.46
N SER A 66 -8.56 11.63 -7.64
CA SER A 66 -7.18 11.14 -7.86
C SER A 66 -6.65 10.40 -6.62
N LEU A 67 -6.95 10.91 -5.43
CA LEU A 67 -6.62 10.24 -4.17
C LEU A 67 -7.31 8.89 -4.02
N ASN A 68 -8.60 8.79 -4.38
CA ASN A 68 -9.32 7.52 -4.31
C ASN A 68 -8.72 6.48 -5.27
N LYS A 69 -8.37 6.88 -6.50
CA LYS A 69 -7.64 6.01 -7.44
C LYS A 69 -6.31 5.54 -6.87
N PHE A 70 -5.55 6.42 -6.22
CA PHE A 70 -4.32 6.04 -5.53
C PHE A 70 -4.57 5.07 -4.37
N LYS A 71 -5.64 5.27 -3.58
CA LYS A 71 -6.03 4.37 -2.48
C LYS A 71 -6.42 2.97 -2.97
N GLU A 72 -7.05 2.88 -4.15
CA GLU A 72 -7.44 1.62 -4.76
C GLU A 72 -6.23 0.74 -5.14
N LEU A 73 -5.04 1.32 -5.34
CA LEU A 73 -3.82 0.56 -5.66
C LEU A 73 -3.47 -0.50 -4.61
N TYR A 74 -3.80 -0.27 -3.33
CA TYR A 74 -3.55 -1.22 -2.24
C TYR A 74 -4.68 -2.24 -2.01
N ASN A 75 -5.86 -1.97 -2.55
CA ASN A 75 -7.05 -2.78 -2.30
C ASN A 75 -7.37 -3.69 -3.50
N CYS A 76 -6.33 -4.17 -4.18
CA CYS A 76 -6.48 -5.07 -5.31
C CYS A 76 -6.60 -6.52 -4.82
N MET A 77 -7.78 -7.12 -4.98
CA MET A 77 -8.03 -8.53 -4.67
C MET A 77 -8.32 -9.32 -5.96
N PRO A 78 -7.90 -10.59 -6.07
CA PRO A 78 -8.28 -11.44 -7.18
C PRO A 78 -9.80 -11.61 -7.26
N THR A 79 -10.39 -11.34 -8.42
CA THR A 79 -11.86 -11.30 -8.59
C THR A 79 -12.52 -12.68 -8.70
N LYS A 80 -11.76 -13.71 -9.06
CA LYS A 80 -12.29 -15.05 -9.44
C LYS A 80 -11.92 -16.20 -8.51
N PHE A 81 -10.98 -16.01 -7.58
CA PHE A 81 -10.48 -17.09 -6.73
C PHE A 81 -10.32 -16.65 -5.29
N HIS A 82 -10.82 -17.47 -4.37
CA HIS A 82 -10.51 -17.34 -2.95
C HIS A 82 -9.05 -17.76 -2.74
N ASP A 83 -8.16 -16.79 -2.66
CA ASP A 83 -6.74 -16.97 -2.32
C ASP A 83 -5.94 -17.89 -3.28
N PRO A 84 -5.63 -17.43 -4.52
CA PRO A 84 -4.99 -18.24 -5.56
C PRO A 84 -3.53 -18.65 -5.24
N LEU A 85 -2.93 -18.08 -4.19
CA LEU A 85 -1.52 -18.22 -3.83
C LEU A 85 -1.33 -18.84 -2.44
N PHE A 86 -1.83 -18.21 -1.39
CA PHE A 86 -1.46 -18.52 -0.01
C PHE A 86 -2.16 -19.75 0.53
N PHE A 87 -3.36 -20.11 0.05
CA PHE A 87 -4.04 -21.32 0.51
C PHE A 87 -3.14 -22.58 0.35
N ASP A 88 -2.59 -22.76 -0.86
CA ASP A 88 -1.74 -23.91 -1.17
C ASP A 88 -0.37 -23.85 -0.48
N ILE A 89 0.21 -22.64 -0.35
CA ILE A 89 1.48 -22.42 0.35
C ILE A 89 1.31 -22.73 1.84
N ASN A 90 0.29 -22.16 2.50
CA ASN A 90 -0.02 -22.41 3.90
C ASN A 90 -0.20 -23.90 4.17
N LYS A 91 -0.96 -24.59 3.30
CA LYS A 91 -1.18 -26.03 3.41
C LYS A 91 0.09 -26.85 3.21
N LYS A 92 0.91 -26.54 2.21
CA LYS A 92 2.11 -27.33 1.88
C LYS A 92 3.23 -27.16 2.90
N PHE A 93 3.44 -25.94 3.37
CA PHE A 93 4.58 -25.58 4.22
C PHE A 93 4.19 -25.41 5.69
N ASN A 94 2.91 -25.56 6.03
CA ASN A 94 2.37 -25.40 7.38
C ASN A 94 2.65 -24.00 7.98
N VAL A 95 2.43 -22.97 7.17
CA VAL A 95 2.63 -21.55 7.54
C VAL A 95 1.31 -20.77 7.51
N THR A 96 1.28 -19.62 8.16
CA THR A 96 0.09 -18.74 8.19
C THR A 96 0.48 -17.29 7.89
N TYR A 97 0.07 -16.80 6.74
CA TYR A 97 0.23 -15.40 6.36
C TYR A 97 -0.99 -14.55 6.69
N ASN A 98 -0.74 -13.39 7.29
CA ASN A 98 -1.78 -12.42 7.61
C ASN A 98 -2.12 -11.49 6.42
N ASN A 99 -3.32 -10.92 6.44
CA ASN A 99 -3.79 -10.07 5.34
C ASN A 99 -3.01 -8.77 5.21
N ARG A 100 -2.63 -8.14 6.33
CA ARG A 100 -2.04 -6.81 6.35
C ARG A 100 -0.64 -6.78 5.78
N ASP A 101 0.21 -7.69 6.25
CA ASP A 101 1.66 -7.63 6.02
C ASP A 101 2.09 -8.48 4.84
N HIS A 102 1.24 -9.42 4.38
CA HIS A 102 1.61 -10.36 3.32
C HIS A 102 0.60 -10.43 2.19
N LYS A 103 -0.67 -10.78 2.48
CA LYS A 103 -1.63 -11.05 1.39
C LYS A 103 -1.99 -9.80 0.60
N ASN A 104 -2.41 -8.73 1.26
CA ASN A 104 -2.82 -7.50 0.58
C ASN A 104 -1.63 -6.85 -0.17
N PRO A 105 -0.42 -6.75 0.40
CA PRO A 105 0.74 -6.29 -0.35
C PRO A 105 1.02 -7.09 -1.62
N ILE A 106 1.06 -8.42 -1.53
CA ILE A 106 1.36 -9.26 -2.70
C ILE A 106 0.26 -9.14 -3.77
N TYR A 107 -1.01 -9.15 -3.39
CA TYR A 107 -2.09 -8.97 -4.36
C TYR A 107 -2.06 -7.59 -5.01
N SER A 108 -1.68 -6.55 -4.28
CA SER A 108 -1.49 -5.21 -4.83
C SER A 108 -0.31 -5.13 -5.80
N LEU A 109 0.80 -5.80 -5.47
CA LEU A 109 2.02 -5.82 -6.28
C LEU A 109 1.83 -6.42 -7.67
N VAL A 110 0.80 -7.26 -7.84
CA VAL A 110 0.45 -7.85 -9.14
C VAL A 110 -0.98 -7.48 -9.57
N LYS A 111 -1.61 -6.51 -8.92
CA LYS A 111 -3.00 -6.07 -9.16
C LYS A 111 -4.02 -7.22 -9.26
N GLY A 112 -3.86 -8.23 -8.41
CA GLY A 112 -4.74 -9.40 -8.39
C GLY A 112 -4.67 -10.28 -9.64
N ASP A 113 -3.64 -10.13 -10.49
CA ASP A 113 -3.46 -10.95 -11.70
C ASP A 113 -3.29 -12.43 -11.33
N THR A 114 -4.32 -13.22 -11.59
CA THR A 114 -4.41 -14.62 -11.16
C THR A 114 -3.34 -15.50 -11.81
N ASN A 115 -2.94 -15.19 -13.04
CA ASN A 115 -1.92 -15.96 -13.75
C ASN A 115 -0.55 -15.75 -13.12
N THR A 116 -0.18 -14.50 -12.84
CA THR A 116 1.07 -14.17 -12.14
C THR A 116 1.07 -14.76 -10.73
N LEU A 117 -0.04 -14.71 -10.01
CA LEU A 117 -0.16 -15.33 -8.68
C LEU A 117 0.02 -16.86 -8.74
N HIS A 118 -0.57 -17.52 -9.73
CA HIS A 118 -0.36 -18.95 -9.95
C HIS A 118 1.10 -19.27 -10.30
N ASN A 119 1.75 -18.43 -11.10
CA ASN A 119 3.16 -18.57 -11.46
C ASN A 119 4.08 -18.39 -10.26
N LEU A 120 3.81 -17.41 -9.40
CA LEU A 120 4.53 -17.23 -8.13
C LEU A 120 4.35 -18.46 -7.23
N LYS A 121 3.12 -18.95 -7.08
CA LYS A 121 2.82 -20.19 -6.36
C LYS A 121 3.63 -21.36 -6.89
N LYS A 122 3.64 -21.55 -8.21
CA LYS A 122 4.37 -22.64 -8.89
C LYS A 122 5.86 -22.59 -8.57
N ILE A 123 6.48 -21.41 -8.62
CA ILE A 123 7.89 -21.21 -8.26
C ILE A 123 8.14 -21.69 -6.83
N ILE A 124 7.36 -21.17 -5.89
CA ILE A 124 7.54 -21.42 -4.45
C ILE A 124 7.33 -22.91 -4.13
N ILE A 125 6.25 -23.51 -4.64
CA ILE A 125 5.91 -24.90 -4.38
C ILE A 125 6.90 -25.86 -5.04
N LYS A 126 7.37 -25.59 -6.26
CA LYS A 126 8.21 -26.51 -7.03
C LYS A 126 9.60 -26.67 -6.43
N PHE A 127 10.20 -25.60 -5.92
CA PHE A 127 11.63 -25.58 -5.60
C PHE A 127 11.95 -25.57 -4.10
N ASN A 128 10.95 -25.74 -3.24
CA ASN A 128 11.13 -25.82 -1.79
C ASN A 128 10.50 -27.09 -1.23
N THR A 129 11.25 -27.73 -0.34
CA THR A 129 10.71 -28.71 0.62
C THR A 129 10.20 -27.96 1.85
N PRO A 130 9.37 -28.60 2.71
CA PRO A 130 8.99 -28.01 4.00
C PRO A 130 10.18 -27.56 4.85
N ALA A 131 11.28 -28.32 4.86
CA ALA A 131 12.46 -27.98 5.64
C ALA A 131 13.26 -26.78 5.08
N GLU A 132 13.20 -26.54 3.76
CA GLU A 132 13.93 -25.45 3.11
C GLU A 132 13.14 -24.14 3.05
N TYR A 133 11.82 -24.20 3.21
CA TYR A 133 10.90 -23.10 2.92
C TYR A 133 11.28 -21.79 3.61
N ASP A 134 11.53 -21.82 4.92
CA ASP A 134 11.80 -20.63 5.73
C ASP A 134 13.15 -19.97 5.39
N THR A 135 14.13 -20.76 4.94
CA THR A 135 15.51 -20.28 4.74
C THR A 135 15.84 -19.97 3.28
N SER A 136 15.07 -20.55 2.35
CA SER A 136 15.26 -20.42 0.92
C SER A 136 14.90 -19.03 0.39
N MET A 137 15.73 -18.50 -0.51
CA MET A 137 15.48 -17.24 -1.20
C MET A 137 14.22 -17.27 -2.09
N ILE A 138 13.71 -18.44 -2.44
CA ILE A 138 12.49 -18.59 -3.26
C ILE A 138 11.36 -19.24 -2.47
N GLY A 139 11.48 -19.30 -1.14
CA GLY A 139 10.45 -19.72 -0.18
C GLY A 139 9.87 -18.50 0.55
N ASP A 140 9.84 -18.55 1.87
CA ASP A 140 9.30 -17.50 2.74
C ASP A 140 9.95 -16.14 2.50
N LYS A 141 11.29 -16.12 2.34
CA LYS A 141 12.04 -14.89 2.06
C LYS A 141 11.57 -14.16 0.81
N LEU A 142 11.02 -14.86 -0.19
CA LEU A 142 10.49 -14.23 -1.40
C LEU A 142 9.14 -13.57 -1.12
N ILE A 143 8.29 -14.25 -0.35
CA ILE A 143 7.01 -13.70 0.11
C ILE A 143 7.24 -12.43 0.91
N ASP A 144 8.13 -12.46 1.89
CA ASP A 144 8.50 -11.28 2.68
C ASP A 144 9.03 -10.16 1.81
N ARG A 145 9.93 -10.48 0.88
CA ARG A 145 10.57 -9.47 0.04
C ARG A 145 9.58 -8.78 -0.88
N LEU A 146 8.69 -9.54 -1.53
CA LEU A 146 7.63 -9.00 -2.38
C LEU A 146 6.61 -8.21 -1.54
N SER A 147 6.31 -8.67 -0.33
CA SER A 147 5.38 -7.98 0.56
C SER A 147 5.93 -6.61 0.98
N LEU A 148 7.22 -6.55 1.35
CA LEU A 148 7.90 -5.29 1.68
C LEU A 148 7.91 -4.30 0.52
N LEU A 149 8.04 -4.78 -0.73
CA LEU A 149 7.97 -3.95 -1.92
C LEU A 149 6.65 -3.19 -1.99
N ALA A 150 5.50 -3.85 -1.86
CA ALA A 150 4.22 -3.14 -1.86
C ALA A 150 3.96 -2.37 -0.56
N PHE A 151 4.32 -2.94 0.60
CA PHE A 151 4.03 -2.35 1.91
C PHE A 151 4.74 -1.01 2.11
N ASN A 152 6.07 -0.96 1.92
CA ASN A 152 6.85 0.26 2.14
C ASN A 152 6.48 1.37 1.15
N ILE A 153 6.04 0.97 -0.05
CA ILE A 153 5.82 1.86 -1.17
C ILE A 153 4.40 2.45 -1.15
N ILE A 154 3.40 1.69 -0.70
CA ILE A 154 1.98 2.06 -0.81
C ILE A 154 1.27 2.18 0.55
N PHE A 155 1.47 1.21 1.45
CA PHE A 155 0.65 1.12 2.66
C PHE A 155 0.89 2.30 3.62
N ASN A 156 2.15 2.64 3.87
CA ASN A 156 2.53 3.77 4.74
C ASN A 156 1.94 5.12 4.26
N THR A 157 1.61 5.22 2.98
CA THR A 157 1.03 6.43 2.39
C THR A 157 -0.49 6.50 2.56
N ILE A 158 -1.17 5.39 2.32
CA ILE A 158 -2.63 5.29 2.32
C ILE A 158 -3.20 5.14 3.73
N ASP A 159 -2.37 4.78 4.71
CA ASP A 159 -2.78 4.68 6.11
C ASP A 159 -3.54 5.94 6.53
N ILE A 160 -4.85 5.79 6.73
CA ILE A 160 -5.77 6.89 7.04
C ILE A 160 -5.52 7.50 8.41
N ASN A 161 -4.75 6.82 9.26
CA ASN A 161 -4.42 7.25 10.60
C ASN A 161 -3.03 7.91 10.65
N ASN A 162 -2.06 7.37 9.91
CA ASN A 162 -0.65 7.76 10.01
C ASN A 162 -0.05 8.35 8.73
N GLY A 163 -0.70 8.17 7.59
CA GLY A 163 -0.25 8.62 6.29
C GLY A 163 -0.45 10.11 6.06
N VAL A 164 0.19 10.63 5.01
CA VAL A 164 0.10 12.05 4.63
C VAL A 164 -1.33 12.45 4.22
N PHE A 165 -2.13 11.48 3.76
CA PHE A 165 -3.54 11.65 3.38
C PHE A 165 -4.54 11.33 4.50
N LYS A 166 -4.09 11.32 5.76
CA LYS A 166 -5.00 11.14 6.91
C LYS A 166 -6.12 12.17 6.92
N ASN A 167 -7.25 11.80 7.51
CA ASN A 167 -8.48 12.62 7.50
C ASN A 167 -8.24 14.05 8.00
N THR A 168 -7.40 14.23 9.02
CA THR A 168 -7.08 15.56 9.56
C THR A 168 -6.34 16.45 8.57
N ASN A 169 -5.41 15.90 7.79
CA ASN A 169 -4.73 16.64 6.73
C ASN A 169 -5.68 16.96 5.56
N MET A 170 -6.56 16.02 5.20
CA MET A 170 -7.53 16.23 4.13
C MET A 170 -8.58 17.30 4.48
N LEU A 171 -9.00 17.39 5.74
CA LEU A 171 -9.86 18.44 6.25
C LEU A 171 -9.17 19.81 6.18
N LYS A 172 -7.90 19.90 6.61
CA LYS A 172 -7.12 21.14 6.47
C LYS A 172 -7.03 21.61 5.02
N LEU A 173 -6.72 20.69 4.11
CA LEU A 173 -6.70 20.97 2.67
C LEU A 173 -8.05 21.44 2.16
N GLN A 174 -9.16 20.84 2.59
CA GLN A 174 -10.50 21.22 2.14
C GLN A 174 -10.85 22.70 2.42
N TYR A 175 -10.34 23.24 3.51
CA TYR A 175 -10.57 24.64 3.88
C TYR A 175 -9.48 25.59 3.34
N SER A 176 -8.47 25.08 2.65
CA SER A 176 -7.51 25.91 1.92
C SER A 176 -8.19 26.54 0.70
N LYS A 177 -7.82 27.78 0.39
CA LYS A 177 -8.26 28.49 -0.82
C LYS A 177 -7.29 28.31 -2.00
N ASP A 178 -6.34 27.38 -1.89
CA ASP A 178 -5.30 27.14 -2.89
C ASP A 178 -5.76 26.11 -3.94
N GLU A 179 -6.72 26.53 -4.77
CA GLU A 179 -7.28 25.74 -5.88
C GLU A 179 -6.19 25.25 -6.86
N LYS A 180 -5.18 26.09 -7.13
CA LYS A 180 -4.06 25.75 -8.01
C LYS A 180 -3.29 24.56 -7.47
N SER A 181 -2.99 24.55 -6.17
CA SER A 181 -2.31 23.42 -5.54
C SER A 181 -3.15 22.15 -5.53
N PHE A 182 -4.49 22.21 -5.49
CA PHE A 182 -5.32 21.01 -5.61
C PHE A 182 -5.21 20.35 -6.99
N LYS A 183 -5.25 21.16 -8.05
CA LYS A 183 -5.07 20.65 -9.42
C LYS A 183 -3.68 20.06 -9.63
N GLU A 184 -2.65 20.72 -9.11
CA GLU A 184 -1.27 20.21 -9.15
C GLU A 184 -1.15 18.87 -8.41
N LEU A 185 -1.67 18.78 -7.19
CA LEU A 185 -1.67 17.54 -6.40
C LEU A 185 -2.42 16.40 -7.09
N ALA A 186 -3.54 16.69 -7.75
CA ALA A 186 -4.29 15.69 -8.51
C ALA A 186 -3.43 15.09 -9.63
N VAL A 187 -2.75 15.93 -10.42
CA VAL A 187 -1.84 15.49 -11.48
C VAL A 187 -0.68 14.68 -10.91
N MET A 188 -0.05 15.15 -9.84
CA MET A 188 1.06 14.42 -9.19
C MET A 188 0.63 13.05 -8.66
N LEU A 189 -0.61 12.91 -8.15
CA LEU A 189 -1.18 11.63 -7.72
C LEU A 189 -1.44 10.69 -8.89
N ASP A 190 -2.00 11.21 -9.98
CA ASP A 190 -2.20 10.43 -11.20
C ASP A 190 -0.87 9.92 -11.78
N ASP A 191 0.17 10.76 -11.78
CA ASP A 191 1.52 10.37 -12.21
C ASP A 191 2.10 9.25 -11.34
N VAL A 192 1.92 9.32 -10.01
CA VAL A 192 2.33 8.25 -9.10
C VAL A 192 1.60 6.94 -9.42
N CYS A 193 0.31 7.00 -9.75
CA CYS A 193 -0.45 5.81 -10.17
C CYS A 193 0.13 5.22 -11.47
N VAL A 194 0.45 6.04 -12.46
CA VAL A 194 1.06 5.58 -13.73
C VAL A 194 2.42 4.92 -13.46
N LYS A 195 3.27 5.51 -12.62
CA LYS A 195 4.57 4.92 -12.27
C LYS A 195 4.43 3.61 -11.50
N TRP A 196 3.44 3.50 -10.62
CA TRP A 196 3.11 2.24 -9.96
C TRP A 196 2.73 1.16 -10.97
N ASP A 197 1.88 1.50 -11.93
CA ASP A 197 1.42 0.56 -12.94
C ASP A 197 2.58 0.01 -13.77
N MET A 198 3.49 0.89 -14.21
CA MET A 198 4.71 0.47 -14.91
C MET A 198 5.58 -0.45 -14.05
N PHE A 199 5.75 -0.14 -12.77
CA PHE A 199 6.50 -0.96 -11.82
C PHE A 199 5.85 -2.35 -11.63
N VAL A 200 4.54 -2.40 -11.44
CA VAL A 200 3.76 -3.64 -11.32
C VAL A 200 3.88 -4.51 -12.57
N GLU A 201 3.78 -3.92 -13.77
CA GLU A 201 4.02 -4.67 -15.02
C GLU A 201 5.40 -5.33 -15.03
N GLN A 202 6.43 -4.61 -14.60
CA GLN A 202 7.78 -5.15 -14.55
C GLN A 202 7.89 -6.30 -13.53
N VAL A 203 7.28 -6.18 -12.35
CA VAL A 203 7.24 -7.27 -11.36
C VAL A 203 6.55 -8.51 -11.92
N LYS A 204 5.39 -8.35 -12.58
CA LYS A 204 4.67 -9.45 -13.22
C LYS A 204 5.51 -10.15 -14.27
N ASN A 205 6.17 -9.39 -15.15
CA ASN A 205 7.05 -9.95 -16.19
C ASN A 205 8.16 -10.80 -15.58
N ILE A 206 8.81 -10.32 -14.52
CA ILE A 206 9.89 -11.05 -13.84
C ILE A 206 9.38 -12.38 -13.26
N ILE A 207 8.24 -12.37 -12.56
CA ILE A 207 7.63 -13.58 -11.99
C ILE A 207 7.25 -14.57 -13.11
N ASN A 208 6.64 -14.08 -14.18
CA ASN A 208 6.19 -14.91 -15.30
C ASN A 208 7.37 -15.51 -16.08
N GLU A 209 8.45 -14.75 -16.29
CA GLU A 209 9.68 -15.29 -16.90
C GLU A 209 10.36 -16.31 -15.99
N ALA A 210 10.44 -16.04 -14.68
CA ALA A 210 11.02 -16.97 -13.72
C ALA A 210 10.25 -18.29 -13.65
N SER A 211 8.92 -18.27 -13.80
CA SER A 211 8.07 -19.48 -13.70
C SER A 211 8.22 -20.45 -14.87
N ASN A 212 8.80 -19.99 -15.98
CA ASN A 212 9.14 -20.78 -17.16
C ASN A 212 10.49 -21.50 -17.03
N LEU A 213 11.29 -21.16 -16.02
CA LEU A 213 12.58 -21.77 -15.77
C LEU A 213 12.42 -23.09 -14.98
N ASN A 214 13.25 -24.07 -15.31
CA ASN A 214 13.17 -25.41 -14.71
C ASN A 214 14.29 -25.72 -13.71
N ILE A 215 15.31 -24.86 -13.63
CA ILE A 215 16.47 -25.04 -12.75
C ILE A 215 16.38 -24.01 -11.61
N LYS A 216 16.46 -24.48 -10.36
CA LYS A 216 16.35 -23.67 -9.13
C LYS A 216 17.28 -22.46 -9.16
N ASN A 217 18.54 -22.66 -9.54
CA ASN A 217 19.52 -21.58 -9.62
C ASN A 217 19.14 -20.51 -10.66
N ASN A 218 18.60 -20.89 -11.82
CA ASN A 218 18.20 -19.91 -12.85
C ASN A 218 17.02 -19.05 -12.34
N VAL A 219 16.08 -19.68 -11.62
CA VAL A 219 14.97 -18.97 -10.96
C VAL A 219 15.50 -17.99 -9.92
N ILE A 220 16.43 -18.42 -9.05
CA ILE A 220 17.09 -17.57 -8.07
C ILE A 220 17.77 -16.37 -8.75
N HIS A 221 18.57 -16.61 -9.79
CA HIS A 221 19.24 -15.55 -10.55
C HIS A 221 18.24 -14.58 -11.19
N LYS A 222 17.08 -15.06 -11.64
CA LYS A 222 16.03 -14.18 -12.16
C LYS A 222 15.37 -13.35 -11.06
N LEU A 223 15.16 -13.90 -9.87
CA LEU A 223 14.45 -13.23 -8.77
C LEU A 223 15.37 -12.37 -7.88
N ILE A 224 16.69 -12.51 -7.98
CA ILE A 224 17.66 -11.74 -7.19
C ILE A 224 17.48 -10.22 -7.35
N GLN A 225 17.02 -9.78 -8.53
CA GLN A 225 16.74 -8.37 -8.77
C GLN A 225 15.73 -7.77 -7.79
N PHE A 226 14.81 -8.55 -7.21
CA PHE A 226 13.94 -8.05 -6.16
C PHE A 226 14.70 -7.74 -4.87
N TYR A 227 15.72 -8.53 -4.55
CA TYR A 227 16.56 -8.38 -3.36
C TYR A 227 17.59 -7.27 -3.48
N ASP A 228 18.10 -7.04 -4.69
CA ASP A 228 19.08 -5.98 -4.99
C ASP A 228 18.51 -4.57 -4.81
N LEU A 229 17.18 -4.40 -4.72
CA LEU A 229 16.56 -3.08 -4.54
C LEU A 229 16.79 -2.50 -3.14
N ASP A 230 17.22 -1.26 -3.06
CA ASP A 230 17.10 -0.47 -1.84
C ASP A 230 15.73 0.23 -1.84
N LEU A 231 14.83 -0.28 -1.00
CA LEU A 231 13.43 0.18 -0.93
C LEU A 231 13.29 1.56 -0.32
N ASN A 232 14.32 2.04 0.39
CA ASN A 232 14.30 3.32 1.10
C ASN A 232 15.07 4.41 0.34
N ASN A 233 15.89 4.03 -0.65
CA ASN A 233 16.70 4.97 -1.41
C ASN A 233 16.07 5.26 -2.79
N PRO A 234 15.46 6.44 -3.00
CA PRO A 234 14.89 6.82 -4.30
C PRO A 234 15.95 7.11 -5.38
N ASN A 235 17.22 7.18 -5.01
CA ASN A 235 18.35 7.48 -5.89
C ASN A 235 19.38 6.35 -5.88
N GLN A 236 18.93 5.10 -5.70
CA GLN A 236 19.78 3.93 -5.82
C GLN A 236 20.44 3.93 -7.20
N GLN A 237 21.75 3.71 -7.26
CA GLN A 237 22.43 3.52 -8.54
C GLN A 237 22.01 2.19 -9.16
N CYS A 238 21.29 2.28 -10.27
CA CYS A 238 20.80 1.11 -11.00
C CYS A 238 21.87 0.60 -11.98
N LYS A 239 21.92 -0.72 -12.18
CA LYS A 239 22.77 -1.34 -13.22
C LYS A 239 22.25 -0.93 -14.61
N TYR A 240 23.10 -1.02 -15.62
CA TYR A 240 22.71 -0.81 -17.01
C TYR A 240 21.52 -1.73 -17.36
N ASP A 241 20.46 -1.17 -17.94
CA ASP A 241 19.18 -1.84 -18.25
C ASP A 241 18.39 -2.45 -17.08
N ASP A 242 18.69 -2.11 -15.82
CA ASP A 242 17.88 -2.52 -14.67
C ASP A 242 16.57 -1.72 -14.60
N LYS A 243 15.62 -2.13 -15.44
CA LYS A 243 14.30 -1.51 -15.58
C LYS A 243 13.52 -1.52 -14.26
N LEU A 244 13.67 -2.56 -13.44
CA LEU A 244 12.98 -2.66 -12.16
C LEU A 244 13.49 -1.59 -11.18
N CYS A 245 14.81 -1.46 -11.05
CA CYS A 245 15.44 -0.45 -10.20
C CYS A 245 15.08 0.98 -10.65
N ASN A 246 15.14 1.24 -11.96
CA ASN A 246 14.80 2.55 -12.51
C ASN A 246 13.34 2.93 -12.23
N LEU A 247 12.39 2.01 -12.47
CA LEU A 247 10.97 2.24 -12.18
C LEU A 247 10.71 2.45 -10.68
N LYS A 248 11.40 1.71 -9.81
CA LYS A 248 11.35 1.93 -8.36
C LYS A 248 11.83 3.34 -7.99
N ASN A 249 12.96 3.80 -8.55
CA ASN A 249 13.46 5.17 -8.32
C ASN A 249 12.45 6.22 -8.79
N GLU A 250 11.91 6.08 -10.00
CA GLU A 250 10.93 7.01 -10.56
C GLU A 250 9.65 7.07 -9.71
N PHE A 251 9.14 5.91 -9.30
CA PHE A 251 7.99 5.83 -8.41
C PHE A 251 8.27 6.55 -7.09
N LEU A 252 9.35 6.18 -6.39
CA LEU A 252 9.65 6.74 -5.06
C LEU A 252 9.89 8.25 -5.13
N ASN A 253 10.60 8.74 -6.16
CA ASN A 253 10.80 10.16 -6.36
C ASN A 253 9.49 10.91 -6.61
N SER A 254 8.61 10.37 -7.45
CA SER A 254 7.29 10.97 -7.71
C SER A 254 6.45 11.00 -6.43
N TYR A 255 6.45 9.89 -5.70
CA TYR A 255 5.75 9.76 -4.42
C TYR A 255 6.26 10.75 -3.36
N LEU A 256 7.57 10.88 -3.19
CA LEU A 256 8.17 11.81 -2.22
C LEU A 256 7.86 13.26 -2.57
N LYS A 257 7.89 13.63 -3.86
CA LYS A 257 7.49 14.96 -4.32
C LYS A 257 6.04 15.27 -3.96
N THR A 258 5.11 14.35 -4.24
CA THR A 258 3.69 14.51 -3.88
C THR A 258 3.51 14.66 -2.36
N THR A 259 4.19 13.81 -1.58
CA THR A 259 4.14 13.86 -0.11
C THR A 259 4.65 15.17 0.45
N ASN A 260 5.76 15.68 -0.09
CA ASN A 260 6.34 16.96 0.33
C ASN A 260 5.44 18.14 -0.04
N LYS A 261 4.82 18.13 -1.23
CA LYS A 261 3.85 19.16 -1.62
C LYS A 261 2.68 19.20 -0.64
N ILE A 262 2.12 18.05 -0.25
CA ILE A 262 1.02 18.02 0.73
C ILE A 262 1.46 18.58 2.08
N LYS A 263 2.64 18.17 2.57
CA LYS A 263 3.20 18.68 3.83
C LYS A 263 3.36 20.20 3.83
N SER A 264 3.65 20.80 2.68
CA SER A 264 3.77 22.27 2.56
C SER A 264 2.43 23.01 2.60
N LEU A 265 1.31 22.29 2.47
CA LEU A 265 -0.05 22.86 2.37
C LEU A 265 -0.89 22.66 3.64
N ILE A 266 -0.36 22.00 4.68
CA ILE A 266 -1.07 21.62 5.93
C ILE A 266 -0.40 22.21 7.17
#